data_AF-A0A9C8HUY6-F1
#
_entry.id   AF-A0A9C8HUY6-F1
#
_cell.length_a   1.000
_cell.length_b   1.000
_cell.length_c   1.000
_cell.angle_alpha   90.00
_cell.angle_beta   90.00
_cell.angle_gamma   90.00
#
_symmetry.space_group_name_H-M   'P 1'
#
loop_
_entity.id
_entity.type
_entity.pdbx_description
1 polymer ?
#
loop_
_entity_poly.entity_id
_entity_poly.type
_entity_poly.pdbx_seq_one_letter_code
_entity_poly.pdbx_strand_id
1 'polypeptide(L)'
;MKKIIFLFFIMVFLFLPIFSAHLEPLLRYAEAQKGDSETAGYHLTFFKGEPAVKVLVAAQDQSFFREHDLPFNEIGGEYVSAVIPVSLLPKAAAREGLGRIEPQTKVFLYNDVAIPKIRSDYLNMEGYTGEDILVGVVDTGIDIDHPAFLDNQGESRILYIWDQEDISGSGVNVGSFSSDTGKEWTKADIDNGLCTQIDGNGHGTHVAGSIGGYDSDYPARQGSAVAANIIFVKTNFYDINEGVQYIYERAKILGKPVVVNLSLGSQWGPHDGTGAREAAMDSLIEEADGDLFVVISAGNDGNKKIHGYADDVGSTPKTVDFNIASYT
;
A
#
# COMPACT_ATOMS: atom_id res chain seq x y z
N MET A 1 -36.47 63.11 8.76
CA MET A 1 -35.33 63.03 7.83
C MET A 1 -34.03 63.27 8.58
N LYS A 2 -33.35 62.21 9.02
CA LYS A 2 -31.93 62.23 9.40
C LYS A 2 -31.34 60.90 8.94
N LYS A 3 -30.51 60.95 7.90
CA LYS A 3 -29.81 59.80 7.33
C LYS A 3 -28.69 59.42 8.31
N ILE A 4 -28.72 58.21 8.83
CA ILE A 4 -27.60 57.62 9.57
C ILE A 4 -26.71 56.94 8.54
N ILE A 5 -25.52 57.48 8.34
CA ILE A 5 -24.46 56.88 7.52
C ILE A 5 -23.75 55.87 8.41
N PHE A 6 -23.90 54.59 8.13
CA PHE A 6 -23.08 53.53 8.73
C PHE A 6 -21.78 53.45 7.93
N LEU A 7 -20.68 53.94 8.53
CA LEU A 7 -19.33 53.81 7.98
C LEU A 7 -18.85 52.38 8.26
N PHE A 8 -18.87 51.51 7.25
CA PHE A 8 -18.28 50.17 7.35
C PHE A 8 -16.76 50.31 7.27
N PHE A 9 -16.07 50.14 8.40
CA PHE A 9 -14.63 49.89 8.41
C PHE A 9 -14.41 48.48 7.87
N ILE A 10 -14.12 48.35 6.57
CA ILE A 10 -13.61 47.10 6.02
C ILE A 10 -12.15 46.99 6.49
N MET A 11 -11.95 46.26 7.59
CA MET A 11 -10.62 45.81 7.97
C MET A 11 -10.26 44.66 7.04
N VAL A 12 -9.67 45.00 5.89
CA VAL A 12 -9.06 44.01 5.00
C VAL A 12 -7.86 43.44 5.76
N PHE A 13 -8.04 42.29 6.40
CA PHE A 13 -6.92 41.41 6.71
C PHE A 13 -6.42 40.87 5.36
N LEU A 14 -5.50 41.61 4.75
CA LEU A 14 -4.54 41.02 3.83
C LEU A 14 -3.73 40.02 4.67
N PHE A 15 -4.19 38.78 4.73
CA PHE A 15 -3.32 37.64 5.02
C PHE A 15 -2.33 37.57 3.85
N LEU A 16 -1.31 38.43 3.88
CA LEU A 16 -0.05 38.08 3.24
C LEU A 16 0.45 36.87 4.05
N PRO A 17 0.54 35.67 3.46
CA PRO A 17 1.23 34.61 4.15
C PRO A 17 2.66 35.11 4.36
N ILE A 18 3.04 35.32 5.61
CA ILE A 18 4.43 35.57 5.96
C ILE A 18 5.14 34.24 5.73
N PHE A 19 5.51 33.97 4.47
CA PHE A 19 6.44 32.91 4.13
C PHE A 19 7.84 33.40 4.51
N SER A 20 8.15 33.33 5.79
CA SER A 20 9.53 33.30 6.24
C SER A 20 10.07 31.93 5.82
N ALA A 21 11.01 31.88 4.88
CA ALA A 21 11.66 30.63 4.52
C ALA A 21 12.28 30.00 5.78
N HIS A 22 11.82 28.80 6.11
CA HIS A 22 12.30 28.06 7.27
C HIS A 22 13.05 26.83 6.77
N LEU A 23 14.33 26.77 7.09
CA LEU A 23 15.08 25.52 7.04
C LEU A 23 14.54 24.60 8.11
N GLU A 24 14.15 23.40 7.68
CA GLU A 24 13.91 22.29 8.58
C GLU A 24 15.12 22.05 9.51
N PRO A 25 14.90 21.60 10.75
CA PRO A 25 15.99 21.38 11.72
C PRO A 25 17.12 20.49 11.22
N LEU A 26 16.81 19.48 10.39
CA LEU A 26 17.80 18.59 9.80
C LEU A 26 18.75 19.29 8.83
N LEU A 27 18.28 20.32 8.11
CA LEU A 27 19.13 21.11 7.22
C LEU A 27 20.05 22.07 7.99
N ARG A 28 19.60 22.58 9.14
CA ARG A 28 20.45 23.34 10.07
C ARG A 28 21.55 22.47 10.66
N TYR A 29 21.26 21.19 10.90
CA TYR A 29 22.26 20.21 11.32
C TYR A 29 23.28 19.95 10.20
N ALA A 30 22.83 19.79 8.95
CA ALA A 30 23.71 19.65 7.79
C ALA A 30 24.66 20.85 7.61
N GLU A 31 24.13 22.06 7.80
CA GLU A 31 24.90 23.31 7.82
C GLU A 31 25.97 23.31 8.92
N ALA A 32 25.58 23.00 10.16
CA ALA A 32 26.48 22.98 11.29
C ALA A 32 27.63 21.96 11.14
N GLN A 33 27.37 20.84 10.46
CA GLN A 33 28.36 19.79 10.18
C GLN A 33 29.07 19.96 8.83
N LYS A 34 28.85 21.07 8.10
CA LYS A 34 29.41 21.35 6.76
C LYS A 34 29.21 20.21 5.74
N GLY A 35 28.11 19.48 5.85
CA GLY A 35 27.81 18.36 4.96
C GLY A 35 28.63 17.10 5.22
N ASP A 36 29.24 16.93 6.39
CA ASP A 36 29.86 15.67 6.80
C ASP A 36 28.79 14.76 7.45
N SER A 37 28.55 13.56 6.93
CA SER A 37 27.63 12.63 7.60
C SER A 37 27.75 11.16 7.14
N GLU A 38 28.13 10.29 8.07
CA GLU A 38 27.88 8.85 8.00
C GLU A 38 26.45 8.46 8.45
N THR A 39 25.62 9.41 8.93
CA THR A 39 24.38 9.07 9.68
C THR A 39 23.12 9.93 9.42
N ALA A 40 23.10 10.88 8.49
CA ALA A 40 22.12 11.98 8.62
C ALA A 40 20.68 11.77 8.09
N GLY A 41 20.31 10.60 7.57
CA GLY A 41 18.90 10.32 7.20
C GLY A 41 18.31 11.16 6.04
N TYR A 42 19.08 12.10 5.47
CA TYR A 42 18.76 12.88 4.28
C TYR A 42 19.75 12.63 3.14
N HIS A 43 19.34 12.95 1.91
CA HIS A 43 20.17 12.71 0.72
C HIS A 43 21.26 13.79 0.56
N LEU A 44 22.46 13.47 1.08
CA LEU A 44 23.68 14.23 0.86
C LEU A 44 24.29 13.88 -0.50
N THR A 45 24.73 14.89 -1.23
CA THR A 45 25.36 14.78 -2.55
C THR A 45 26.45 15.85 -2.70
N PHE A 46 27.02 16.00 -3.89
CA PHE A 46 27.97 17.04 -4.21
C PHE A 46 27.50 17.85 -5.42
N PHE A 47 27.66 19.16 -5.35
CA PHE A 47 27.43 20.06 -6.47
C PHE A 47 28.66 20.94 -6.67
N LYS A 48 29.26 20.90 -7.86
CA LYS A 48 30.49 21.62 -8.22
C LYS A 48 31.65 21.41 -7.21
N GLY A 49 31.75 20.22 -6.62
CA GLY A 49 32.78 19.87 -5.64
C GLY A 49 32.49 20.31 -4.20
N GLU A 50 31.33 20.92 -3.94
CA GLU A 50 30.88 21.31 -2.60
C GLU A 50 29.81 20.34 -2.08
N PRO A 51 29.78 20.03 -0.76
CA PRO A 51 28.69 19.29 -0.16
C PRO A 51 27.35 19.98 -0.39
N ALA A 52 26.37 19.21 -0.86
CA ALA A 52 25.05 19.70 -1.19
C ALA A 52 23.98 18.73 -0.69
N VAL A 53 22.76 19.23 -0.50
CA VAL A 53 21.62 18.46 -0.06
C VAL A 53 20.52 18.53 -1.10
N LYS A 54 19.86 17.39 -1.35
CA LYS A 54 18.66 17.37 -2.17
C LYS A 54 17.46 17.74 -1.29
N VAL A 55 16.67 18.70 -1.75
CA VAL A 55 15.58 19.30 -0.99
C VAL A 55 14.29 19.34 -1.80
N LEU A 56 13.16 19.34 -1.11
CA LEU A 56 11.87 19.77 -1.62
C LEU A 56 11.58 21.18 -1.09
N VAL A 57 11.19 22.09 -1.97
CA VAL A 57 10.98 23.50 -1.64
C VAL A 57 9.65 23.95 -2.22
N ALA A 58 8.80 24.59 -1.40
CA ALA A 58 7.72 25.41 -1.94
C ALA A 58 8.35 26.68 -2.53
N ALA A 59 8.24 26.93 -3.82
CA ALA A 59 8.88 28.05 -4.51
C ALA A 59 7.86 28.75 -5.43
N GLN A 60 7.37 29.91 -4.99
CA GLN A 60 6.54 30.80 -5.81
C GLN A 60 7.40 31.54 -6.85
N ASP A 61 8.67 31.73 -6.54
CA ASP A 61 9.69 32.25 -7.44
C ASP A 61 10.91 31.33 -7.48
N GLN A 62 11.26 30.89 -8.69
CA GLN A 62 12.39 29.99 -8.95
C GLN A 62 13.69 30.74 -9.28
N SER A 63 13.67 32.07 -9.29
CA SER A 63 14.83 32.91 -9.62
C SER A 63 16.07 32.55 -8.80
N PHE A 64 15.89 32.21 -7.52
CA PHE A 64 16.97 31.79 -6.63
C PHE A 64 17.82 30.65 -7.21
N PHE A 65 17.16 29.61 -7.76
CA PHE A 65 17.86 28.45 -8.33
C PHE A 65 18.58 28.84 -9.62
N ARG A 66 17.98 29.69 -10.46
CA ARG A 66 18.57 30.15 -11.72
C ARG A 66 19.76 31.10 -11.50
N GLU A 67 19.65 32.02 -10.54
CA GLU A 67 20.72 32.97 -10.15
C GLU A 67 21.98 32.26 -9.67
N HIS A 68 21.81 31.11 -9.01
CA HIS A 68 22.91 30.32 -8.43
C HIS A 68 23.27 29.09 -9.27
N ASP A 69 22.69 28.95 -10.47
CA ASP A 69 22.91 27.81 -11.38
C ASP A 69 22.67 26.45 -10.70
N LEU A 70 21.65 26.36 -9.85
CA LEU A 70 21.30 25.15 -9.09
C LEU A 70 20.36 24.27 -9.91
N PRO A 71 20.58 22.94 -9.96
CA PRO A 71 19.69 22.03 -10.64
C PRO A 71 18.39 21.88 -9.82
N PHE A 72 17.25 22.01 -10.49
CA PHE A 72 15.94 21.83 -9.90
C PHE A 72 14.94 21.24 -10.91
N ASN A 73 13.91 20.57 -10.40
CA ASN A 73 12.78 20.03 -11.15
C ASN A 73 11.48 20.52 -10.54
N GLU A 74 10.50 20.88 -11.38
CA GLU A 74 9.16 21.22 -10.95
C GLU A 74 8.39 19.97 -10.51
N ILE A 75 7.72 20.04 -9.36
CA ILE A 75 6.87 18.99 -8.79
C ILE A 75 5.51 19.64 -8.54
N GLY A 76 4.46 19.10 -9.18
CA GLY A 76 3.14 19.73 -9.33
C GLY A 76 2.69 20.77 -8.29
N GLY A 77 2.15 21.90 -8.76
CA GLY A 77 1.80 23.05 -7.94
C GLY A 77 2.97 24.03 -7.83
N GLU A 78 3.21 24.57 -6.63
CA GLU A 78 4.30 25.51 -6.34
C GLU A 78 5.57 24.82 -5.80
N TYR A 79 5.72 23.50 -5.94
CA TYR A 79 6.83 22.76 -5.34
C TYR A 79 7.95 22.45 -6.34
N VAL A 80 9.19 22.48 -5.87
CA VAL A 80 10.37 22.10 -6.66
C VAL A 80 11.26 21.16 -5.87
N SER A 81 11.82 20.15 -6.53
CA SER A 81 12.94 19.38 -6.00
C SER A 81 14.24 20.03 -6.49
N ALA A 82 15.11 20.48 -5.59
CA ALA A 82 16.37 21.13 -5.94
C ALA A 82 17.57 20.50 -5.24
N VAL A 83 18.78 20.72 -5.78
CA VAL A 83 20.04 20.44 -5.06
C VAL A 83 20.64 21.77 -4.63
N ILE A 84 20.77 21.99 -3.32
CA ILE A 84 21.30 23.23 -2.77
C ILE A 84 22.62 22.92 -2.04
N PRO A 85 23.76 23.52 -2.43
CA PRO A 85 24.99 23.51 -1.65
C PRO A 85 24.72 23.91 -0.20
N VAL A 86 25.32 23.21 0.75
CA VAL A 86 25.12 23.48 2.19
C VAL A 86 25.46 24.94 2.52
N SER A 87 26.48 25.49 1.85
CA SER A 87 26.92 26.88 1.92
C SER A 87 25.84 27.91 1.51
N LEU A 88 24.87 27.50 0.69
CA LEU A 88 23.78 28.36 0.20
C LEU A 88 22.46 28.19 0.95
N LEU A 89 22.33 27.20 1.85
CA LEU A 89 21.11 26.99 2.63
C LEU A 89 20.68 28.23 3.43
N PRO A 90 21.56 28.99 4.10
CA PRO A 90 21.15 30.20 4.82
C PRO A 90 20.62 31.30 3.90
N LYS A 91 21.19 31.40 2.69
CA LYS A 91 20.74 32.37 1.67
C LYS A 91 19.39 31.95 1.10
N ALA A 92 19.18 30.66 0.86
CA ALA A 92 17.88 30.12 0.43
C ALA A 92 16.82 30.37 1.51
N ALA A 93 17.17 30.18 2.79
CA ALA A 93 16.31 30.40 3.95
C ALA A 93 15.94 31.86 4.19
N ALA A 94 16.65 32.81 3.58
CA ALA A 94 16.37 34.23 3.70
C ALA A 94 15.71 34.81 2.43
N ARG A 95 15.49 33.98 1.40
CA ARG A 95 14.98 34.44 0.10
C ARG A 95 13.46 34.57 0.14
N GLU A 96 12.98 35.78 -0.12
CA GLU A 96 11.56 36.04 -0.36
C GLU A 96 11.09 35.27 -1.62
N GLY A 97 9.93 34.61 -1.54
CA GLY A 97 9.40 33.75 -2.61
C GLY A 97 9.78 32.27 -2.51
N LEU A 98 10.72 31.91 -1.62
CA LEU A 98 10.88 30.53 -1.17
C LEU A 98 10.11 30.32 0.14
N GLY A 99 9.39 29.20 0.20
CA GLY A 99 8.68 28.71 1.37
C GLY A 99 9.52 27.71 2.16
N ARG A 100 8.88 26.70 2.74
CA ARG A 100 9.56 25.67 3.54
C ARG A 100 10.56 24.90 2.67
N ILE A 101 11.78 24.75 3.17
CA ILE A 101 12.86 23.98 2.54
C ILE A 101 13.05 22.71 3.37
N GLU A 102 12.72 21.57 2.79
CA GLU A 102 12.76 20.26 3.46
C GLU A 102 13.82 19.37 2.81
N PRO A 103 14.64 18.63 3.58
CA PRO A 103 15.52 17.63 2.98
C PRO A 103 14.70 16.50 2.39
N GLN A 104 15.10 15.99 1.22
CA GLN A 104 14.62 14.68 0.78
C GLN A 104 15.25 13.62 1.66
N THR A 105 14.43 12.97 2.48
CA THR A 105 14.85 11.91 3.39
C THR A 105 14.77 10.55 2.75
N LYS A 106 15.63 9.64 3.21
CA LYS A 106 15.49 8.23 2.85
C LYS A 106 14.21 7.72 3.50
N VAL A 107 13.23 7.33 2.68
CA VAL A 107 12.08 6.58 3.18
C VAL A 107 12.50 5.13 3.41
N PHE A 108 11.99 4.54 4.48
CA PHE A 108 12.27 3.15 4.83
C PHE A 108 11.06 2.27 4.49
N LEU A 109 11.32 1.02 4.12
CA LEU A 109 10.29 0.01 3.94
C LEU A 109 9.82 -0.40 5.35
N TYR A 110 8.60 -0.04 5.75
CA TYR A 110 8.06 -0.27 7.10
C TYR A 110 7.05 -1.42 7.17
N ASN A 111 7.35 -2.58 6.56
CA ASN A 111 6.57 -3.82 6.81
C ASN A 111 7.20 -4.70 7.91
N ASP A 112 8.39 -4.35 8.39
CA ASP A 112 9.17 -5.05 9.43
C ASP A 112 8.66 -4.82 10.86
N VAL A 113 7.79 -3.82 11.06
CA VAL A 113 7.22 -3.47 12.38
C VAL A 113 5.76 -3.87 12.55
N ALA A 114 5.10 -4.39 11.51
CA ALA A 114 3.68 -4.76 11.59
C ALA A 114 3.46 -5.83 12.67
N ILE A 115 4.28 -6.88 12.65
CA ILE A 115 4.21 -8.03 13.56
C ILE A 115 4.44 -7.62 15.03
N PRO A 116 5.54 -6.91 15.40
CA PRO A 116 5.70 -6.38 16.75
C PRO A 116 4.60 -5.41 17.19
N LYS A 117 4.01 -4.63 16.27
CA LYS A 117 2.94 -3.68 16.60
C LYS A 117 1.62 -4.37 16.94
N ILE A 118 1.26 -5.41 16.19
CA ILE A 118 0.07 -6.22 16.48
C ILE A 118 0.33 -7.31 17.53
N ARG A 119 1.59 -7.47 17.94
CA ARG A 119 2.07 -8.45 18.92
C ARG A 119 1.78 -9.90 18.53
N SER A 120 1.74 -10.21 17.24
CA SER A 120 1.53 -11.59 16.79
C SER A 120 2.75 -12.46 17.07
N ASP A 121 3.96 -11.89 17.16
CA ASP A 121 5.16 -12.55 17.67
C ASP A 121 4.96 -13.06 19.11
N TYR A 122 4.38 -12.23 19.98
CA TYR A 122 4.03 -12.63 21.35
C TYR A 122 2.99 -13.76 21.36
N LEU A 123 1.97 -13.69 20.50
CA LEU A 123 0.97 -14.76 20.39
C LEU A 123 1.58 -16.08 19.93
N ASN A 124 2.52 -16.05 18.97
CA ASN A 124 3.28 -17.23 18.54
C ASN A 124 4.09 -17.83 19.70
N MET A 125 4.74 -16.99 20.53
CA MET A 125 5.47 -17.44 21.72
C MET A 125 4.57 -18.11 22.77
N GLU A 126 3.31 -17.68 22.87
CA GLU A 126 2.30 -18.29 23.74
C GLU A 126 1.64 -19.54 23.11
N GLY A 127 2.07 -19.93 21.90
CA GLY A 127 1.62 -21.14 21.21
C GLY A 127 0.48 -20.94 20.19
N TYR A 128 0.05 -19.70 19.97
CA TYR A 128 -0.96 -19.38 18.94
C TYR A 128 -0.29 -19.15 17.59
N THR A 129 0.12 -20.24 16.95
CA THR A 129 0.91 -20.22 15.70
C THR A 129 0.09 -20.34 14.43
N GLY A 130 -1.22 -20.55 14.55
CA GLY A 130 -2.08 -20.91 13.43
C GLY A 130 -1.93 -22.38 12.99
N GLU A 131 -1.26 -23.20 13.80
CA GLU A 131 -1.24 -24.66 13.59
C GLU A 131 -2.67 -25.18 13.45
N ASP A 132 -2.86 -26.11 12.51
CA ASP A 132 -4.15 -26.70 12.15
C ASP A 132 -5.22 -25.74 11.57
N ILE A 133 -4.89 -24.46 11.34
CA ILE A 133 -5.76 -23.48 10.67
C ILE A 133 -5.36 -23.29 9.21
N LEU A 134 -6.36 -23.02 8.36
CA LEU A 134 -6.15 -22.67 6.96
C LEU A 134 -6.17 -21.16 6.78
N VAL A 135 -5.24 -20.67 5.96
CA VAL A 135 -5.26 -19.30 5.45
C VAL A 135 -5.44 -19.32 3.94
N GLY A 136 -6.40 -18.53 3.48
CA GLY A 136 -6.72 -18.33 2.07
C GLY A 136 -6.13 -17.02 1.57
N VAL A 137 -5.59 -17.00 0.35
CA VAL A 137 -5.15 -15.75 -0.29
C VAL A 137 -5.64 -15.74 -1.74
N VAL A 138 -6.31 -14.65 -2.15
CA VAL A 138 -6.67 -14.39 -3.55
C VAL A 138 -5.86 -13.20 -4.03
N ASP A 139 -4.84 -13.42 -4.87
CA ASP A 139 -3.87 -12.39 -5.23
C ASP A 139 -3.08 -12.74 -6.53
N THR A 140 -1.94 -12.12 -6.80
CA THR A 140 -1.18 -12.20 -8.07
C THR A 140 -0.49 -13.53 -8.35
N GLY A 141 -0.53 -14.44 -7.38
CA GLY A 141 0.25 -15.67 -7.36
C GLY A 141 1.13 -15.77 -6.12
N ILE A 142 1.77 -16.91 -5.96
CA ILE A 142 2.74 -17.18 -4.90
C ILE A 142 4.03 -17.77 -5.47
N ASP A 143 5.17 -17.44 -4.87
CA ASP A 143 6.44 -18.14 -5.07
C ASP A 143 6.40 -19.47 -4.30
N ILE A 144 6.08 -20.55 -5.02
CA ILE A 144 5.89 -21.89 -4.45
C ILE A 144 7.18 -22.52 -3.90
N ASP A 145 8.34 -22.02 -4.33
CA ASP A 145 9.66 -22.53 -3.95
C ASP A 145 10.28 -21.75 -2.77
N HIS A 146 9.60 -20.69 -2.29
CA HIS A 146 10.15 -19.87 -1.23
C HIS A 146 10.25 -20.65 0.10
N PRO A 147 11.43 -20.70 0.77
CA PRO A 147 11.62 -21.43 2.03
C PRO A 147 10.66 -21.03 3.16
N ALA A 148 10.07 -19.84 3.05
CA ALA A 148 9.16 -19.31 4.04
C ALA A 148 7.81 -20.02 4.05
N PHE A 149 7.50 -20.80 3.01
CA PHE A 149 6.25 -21.57 2.88
C PHE A 149 6.46 -23.07 3.05
N LEU A 150 7.64 -23.49 3.47
CA LEU A 150 7.90 -24.89 3.85
C LEU A 150 7.57 -25.11 5.33
N ASP A 151 7.31 -26.35 5.70
CA ASP A 151 7.25 -26.80 7.09
C ASP A 151 8.65 -27.18 7.62
N ASN A 152 8.71 -27.64 8.86
CA ASN A 152 9.95 -28.09 9.50
C ASN A 152 10.49 -29.42 8.97
N GLN A 153 9.78 -30.11 8.08
CA GLN A 153 10.26 -31.25 7.30
C GLN A 153 10.80 -30.84 5.92
N GLY A 154 10.61 -29.57 5.53
CA GLY A 154 10.96 -29.06 4.20
C GLY A 154 9.87 -29.30 3.14
N GLU A 155 8.67 -29.70 3.56
CA GLU A 155 7.54 -29.96 2.69
C GLU A 155 6.70 -28.68 2.52
N SER A 156 6.05 -28.50 1.37
CA SER A 156 5.23 -27.30 1.15
C SER A 156 4.03 -27.24 2.12
N ARG A 157 3.81 -26.09 2.76
CA ARG A 157 2.57 -25.75 3.50
C ARG A 157 1.47 -25.22 2.58
N ILE A 158 1.75 -25.06 1.29
CA ILE A 158 0.74 -24.71 0.29
C ILE A 158 0.00 -25.99 -0.10
N LEU A 159 -1.26 -26.08 0.27
CA LEU A 159 -2.08 -27.28 0.08
C LEU A 159 -2.74 -27.34 -1.29
N TYR A 160 -3.15 -26.18 -1.80
CA TYR A 160 -3.84 -26.02 -3.07
C TYR A 160 -3.54 -24.65 -3.66
N ILE A 161 -3.42 -24.58 -4.98
CA ILE A 161 -3.37 -23.35 -5.76
C ILE A 161 -4.37 -23.47 -6.89
N TRP A 162 -5.27 -22.51 -7.04
CA TRP A 162 -6.03 -22.33 -8.29
C TRP A 162 -5.48 -21.13 -9.05
N ASP A 163 -4.87 -21.39 -10.20
CA ASP A 163 -4.47 -20.33 -11.14
C ASP A 163 -5.62 -20.07 -12.11
N GLN A 164 -6.35 -18.96 -11.92
CA GLN A 164 -7.50 -18.56 -12.75
C GLN A 164 -7.09 -18.15 -14.18
N GLU A 165 -5.81 -17.86 -14.41
CA GLU A 165 -5.30 -17.44 -15.71
C GLU A 165 -4.74 -18.62 -16.54
N ASP A 166 -4.59 -19.80 -15.93
CA ASP A 166 -3.96 -20.93 -16.60
C ASP A 166 -4.86 -21.54 -17.69
N ILE A 167 -4.33 -21.53 -18.92
CA ILE A 167 -4.96 -22.09 -20.13
C ILE A 167 -4.14 -23.25 -20.73
N SER A 168 -3.04 -23.64 -20.09
CA SER A 168 -2.05 -24.59 -20.60
C SER A 168 -2.55 -26.04 -20.58
N GLY A 169 -3.55 -26.34 -19.77
CA GLY A 169 -4.13 -27.68 -19.61
C GLY A 169 -3.42 -28.55 -18.57
N SER A 170 -2.30 -28.11 -18.02
CA SER A 170 -1.59 -28.77 -16.91
C SER A 170 -2.30 -28.43 -15.59
N GLY A 171 -2.62 -29.43 -14.77
CA GLY A 171 -3.46 -29.28 -13.57
C GLY A 171 -4.89 -29.79 -13.76
N VAL A 172 -5.71 -29.73 -12.70
CA VAL A 172 -7.08 -30.31 -12.69
C VAL A 172 -8.13 -29.19 -12.81
N ASN A 173 -9.24 -29.46 -13.49
CA ASN A 173 -10.37 -28.54 -13.52
C ASN A 173 -11.07 -28.47 -12.16
N VAL A 174 -11.41 -27.27 -11.71
CA VAL A 174 -12.20 -26.99 -10.52
C VAL A 174 -13.69 -27.03 -10.85
N GLY A 175 -14.20 -28.21 -11.25
CA GLY A 175 -15.61 -28.39 -11.56
C GLY A 175 -16.15 -27.36 -12.57
N SER A 176 -17.26 -26.68 -12.24
CA SER A 176 -17.84 -25.64 -13.09
C SER A 176 -17.09 -24.30 -13.07
N PHE A 177 -16.18 -24.07 -12.12
CA PHE A 177 -15.42 -22.82 -12.02
C PHE A 177 -14.37 -22.66 -13.12
N SER A 178 -13.95 -23.76 -13.75
CA SER A 178 -12.81 -23.75 -14.65
C SER A 178 -13.03 -24.55 -15.94
N SER A 179 -14.27 -24.61 -16.45
CA SER A 179 -14.62 -25.44 -17.61
C SER A 179 -13.78 -25.13 -18.85
N ASP A 180 -13.39 -23.86 -19.03
CA ASP A 180 -12.66 -23.38 -20.20
C ASP A 180 -11.30 -22.73 -19.86
N THR A 181 -11.13 -22.19 -18.64
CA THR A 181 -9.89 -21.56 -18.15
C THR A 181 -9.69 -21.82 -16.67
N GLY A 182 -8.45 -21.81 -16.22
CA GLY A 182 -8.05 -21.95 -14.83
C GLY A 182 -7.73 -23.40 -14.43
N LYS A 183 -6.69 -23.58 -13.60
CA LYS A 183 -6.18 -24.90 -13.21
C LYS A 183 -5.84 -24.98 -11.73
N GLU A 184 -6.25 -26.07 -11.12
CA GLU A 184 -5.85 -26.42 -9.76
C GLU A 184 -4.57 -27.23 -9.75
N TRP A 185 -3.71 -26.89 -8.80
CA TRP A 185 -2.51 -27.58 -8.40
C TRP A 185 -2.66 -28.01 -6.94
N THR A 186 -2.49 -29.30 -6.68
CA THR A 186 -2.52 -29.84 -5.31
C THR A 186 -1.13 -29.76 -4.68
N LYS A 187 -1.03 -29.94 -3.36
CA LYS A 187 0.26 -30.14 -2.67
C LYS A 187 1.13 -31.19 -3.37
N ALA A 188 0.54 -32.30 -3.78
CA ALA A 188 1.29 -33.34 -4.48
C ALA A 188 1.86 -32.85 -5.83
N ASP A 189 1.14 -31.99 -6.56
CA ASP A 189 1.66 -31.40 -7.79
C ASP A 189 2.80 -30.43 -7.51
N ILE A 190 2.72 -29.66 -6.41
CA ILE A 190 3.76 -28.73 -5.96
C ILE A 190 5.02 -29.52 -5.55
N ASP A 191 4.89 -30.48 -4.64
CA ASP A 191 6.02 -31.26 -4.12
C ASP A 191 6.72 -32.08 -5.22
N ASN A 192 5.99 -32.51 -6.25
CA ASN A 192 6.56 -33.22 -7.40
C ASN A 192 7.10 -32.28 -8.51
N GLY A 193 7.09 -30.96 -8.30
CA GLY A 193 7.59 -29.98 -9.27
C GLY A 193 6.76 -29.90 -10.56
N LEU A 194 5.47 -30.24 -10.49
CA LEU A 194 4.54 -30.18 -11.63
C LEU A 194 3.83 -28.84 -11.72
N CYS A 195 3.67 -28.12 -10.60
CA CYS A 195 3.03 -26.82 -10.55
C CYS A 195 3.83 -25.78 -11.36
N THR A 196 3.21 -25.19 -12.37
CA THR A 196 3.83 -24.17 -13.24
C THR A 196 3.40 -22.75 -12.92
N GLN A 197 2.62 -22.54 -11.86
CA GLN A 197 2.18 -21.21 -11.46
C GLN A 197 3.39 -20.39 -10.98
N ILE A 198 3.42 -19.11 -11.39
CA ILE A 198 4.45 -18.14 -10.98
C ILE A 198 3.80 -16.85 -10.49
N ASP A 199 4.41 -16.18 -9.52
CA ASP A 199 4.07 -14.82 -9.12
C ASP A 199 4.96 -13.81 -9.84
N GLY A 200 4.53 -13.36 -11.02
CA GLY A 200 5.28 -12.37 -11.80
C GLY A 200 5.27 -10.96 -11.22
N ASN A 201 4.39 -10.67 -10.26
CA ASN A 201 4.25 -9.36 -9.62
C ASN A 201 4.99 -9.29 -8.28
N GLY A 202 4.89 -10.35 -7.47
CA GLY A 202 5.46 -10.43 -6.12
C GLY A 202 4.53 -9.97 -5.01
N HIS A 203 3.38 -9.35 -5.34
CA HIS A 203 2.43 -8.85 -4.35
C HIS A 203 1.79 -10.00 -3.55
N GLY A 204 1.31 -11.05 -4.22
CA GLY A 204 0.69 -12.20 -3.57
C GLY A 204 1.65 -12.98 -2.69
N THR A 205 2.91 -13.17 -3.13
CA THR A 205 3.99 -13.75 -2.32
C THR A 205 4.22 -12.94 -1.04
N HIS A 206 4.31 -11.62 -1.16
CA HIS A 206 4.52 -10.72 -0.03
C HIS A 206 3.33 -10.73 0.95
N VAL A 207 2.10 -10.79 0.43
CA VAL A 207 0.86 -10.93 1.21
C VAL A 207 0.86 -12.25 1.99
N ALA A 208 1.11 -13.37 1.30
CA ALA A 208 1.16 -14.69 1.95
C ALA A 208 2.25 -14.77 3.02
N GLY A 209 3.42 -14.16 2.75
CA GLY A 209 4.51 -14.04 3.71
C GLY A 209 4.11 -13.28 4.98
N SER A 210 3.37 -12.18 4.84
CA SER A 210 2.88 -11.40 5.99
C SER A 210 1.90 -12.18 6.87
N ILE A 211 1.16 -13.12 6.27
CA ILE A 211 0.20 -13.98 6.96
C ILE A 211 0.92 -15.16 7.60
N GLY A 212 1.55 -16.03 6.80
CA GLY A 212 2.04 -17.33 7.23
C GLY A 212 3.49 -17.63 6.89
N GLY A 213 4.27 -16.67 6.41
CA GLY A 213 5.69 -16.88 6.08
C GLY A 213 6.53 -17.15 7.33
N TYR A 214 7.42 -18.14 7.27
CA TYR A 214 8.37 -18.41 8.35
C TYR A 214 9.64 -19.06 7.84
N ASP A 215 10.77 -18.46 8.14
CA ASP A 215 12.10 -19.00 7.88
C ASP A 215 12.93 -18.87 9.16
N SER A 216 13.48 -19.98 9.65
CA SER A 216 14.28 -20.03 10.88
C SER A 216 15.57 -19.21 10.78
N ASP A 217 16.08 -18.94 9.58
CA ASP A 217 17.24 -18.08 9.37
C ASP A 217 16.86 -16.58 9.48
N TYR A 218 15.57 -16.26 9.37
CA TYR A 218 15.03 -14.90 9.44
C TYR A 218 13.85 -14.78 10.43
N PRO A 219 14.02 -15.13 11.71
CA PRO A 219 12.91 -15.21 12.67
C PRO A 219 12.25 -13.84 12.96
N ALA A 220 12.97 -12.74 12.71
CA ALA A 220 12.43 -11.39 12.82
C ALA A 220 11.50 -10.98 11.65
N ARG A 221 11.40 -11.80 10.60
CA ARG A 221 10.58 -11.57 9.39
C ARG A 221 9.44 -12.58 9.25
N GLN A 222 9.00 -13.14 10.37
CA GLN A 222 7.89 -14.07 10.42
C GLN A 222 6.55 -13.40 10.13
N GLY A 223 5.61 -14.14 9.56
CA GLY A 223 4.20 -13.77 9.47
C GLY A 223 3.48 -13.92 10.81
N SER A 224 2.18 -13.69 10.81
CA SER A 224 1.36 -13.77 12.04
C SER A 224 1.02 -15.20 12.46
N ALA A 225 0.83 -16.10 11.49
CA ALA A 225 0.38 -17.48 11.68
C ALA A 225 1.39 -18.45 11.03
N VAL A 226 2.57 -18.56 11.66
CA VAL A 226 3.76 -19.23 11.10
C VAL A 226 3.59 -20.73 10.83
N ALA A 227 2.60 -21.38 11.45
CA ALA A 227 2.30 -22.80 11.29
C ALA A 227 1.01 -23.06 10.50
N ALA A 228 0.36 -22.01 9.96
CA ALA A 228 -0.84 -22.18 9.14
C ALA A 228 -0.52 -22.80 7.77
N ASN A 229 -1.47 -23.59 7.28
CA ASN A 229 -1.44 -24.12 5.93
C ASN A 229 -2.16 -23.17 4.96
N ILE A 230 -1.65 -23.07 3.73
CA ILE A 230 -2.05 -22.06 2.76
C ILE A 230 -2.89 -22.70 1.65
N ILE A 231 -4.01 -22.04 1.31
CA ILE A 231 -4.74 -22.27 0.06
C ILE A 231 -4.65 -20.96 -0.73
N PHE A 232 -4.19 -21.03 -1.98
CA PHE A 232 -3.95 -19.85 -2.79
C PHE A 232 -4.83 -19.82 -4.04
N VAL A 233 -5.25 -18.64 -4.44
CA VAL A 233 -5.85 -18.38 -5.76
C VAL A 233 -5.03 -17.30 -6.44
N LYS A 234 -4.36 -17.66 -7.54
CA LYS A 234 -3.82 -16.66 -8.45
C LYS A 234 -4.99 -16.14 -9.28
N THR A 235 -5.37 -14.90 -9.04
CA THR A 235 -6.59 -14.34 -9.59
C THR A 235 -6.38 -13.68 -10.96
N ASN A 236 -7.41 -13.73 -11.79
CA ASN A 236 -7.53 -12.89 -12.99
C ASN A 236 -8.08 -11.48 -12.69
N PHE A 237 -8.34 -11.17 -11.40
CA PHE A 237 -8.91 -9.93 -10.86
C PHE A 237 -10.39 -9.66 -11.15
N TYR A 238 -11.09 -10.59 -11.79
CA TYR A 238 -12.53 -10.49 -12.07
C TYR A 238 -13.34 -11.44 -11.20
N ASP A 239 -12.87 -12.69 -11.07
CA ASP A 239 -13.61 -13.81 -10.46
C ASP A 239 -13.24 -13.99 -8.98
N ILE A 240 -13.33 -12.90 -8.21
CA ILE A 240 -12.89 -12.84 -6.81
C ILE A 240 -13.79 -13.70 -5.91
N ASN A 241 -15.11 -13.64 -6.10
CA ASN A 241 -16.06 -14.38 -5.25
C ASN A 241 -15.91 -15.89 -5.47
N GLU A 242 -15.70 -16.30 -6.71
CA GLU A 242 -15.37 -17.67 -7.11
C GLU A 242 -14.06 -18.12 -6.46
N GLY A 243 -13.04 -17.26 -6.43
CA GLY A 243 -11.78 -17.53 -5.73
C GLY A 243 -11.98 -17.80 -4.23
N VAL A 244 -12.77 -16.98 -3.55
CA VAL A 244 -13.10 -17.18 -2.12
C VAL A 244 -13.92 -18.45 -1.91
N GLN A 245 -14.93 -18.70 -2.76
CA GLN A 245 -15.74 -19.90 -2.69
C GLN A 245 -14.89 -21.17 -2.89
N TYR A 246 -13.98 -21.17 -3.86
CA TYR A 246 -13.05 -22.27 -4.08
C TYR A 246 -12.22 -22.57 -2.82
N ILE A 247 -11.64 -21.53 -2.19
CA ILE A 247 -10.86 -21.70 -0.96
C ILE A 247 -11.73 -22.34 0.13
N TYR A 248 -12.96 -21.85 0.31
CA TYR A 248 -13.88 -22.39 1.30
C TYR A 248 -14.28 -23.84 1.01
N GLU A 249 -14.53 -24.20 -0.26
CA GLU A 249 -14.84 -25.58 -0.64
C GLU A 249 -13.67 -26.53 -0.37
N ARG A 250 -12.42 -26.09 -0.57
CA ARG A 250 -11.23 -26.86 -0.19
C ARG A 250 -11.06 -26.97 1.32
N ALA A 251 -11.34 -25.90 2.05
CA ALA A 251 -11.34 -25.92 3.51
C ALA A 251 -12.35 -26.94 4.07
N LYS A 252 -13.56 -27.00 3.49
CA LYS A 252 -14.58 -28.02 3.81
C LYS A 252 -14.11 -29.45 3.56
N ILE A 253 -13.45 -29.70 2.43
CA ILE A 253 -12.88 -31.03 2.13
C ILE A 253 -11.83 -31.43 3.17
N LEU A 254 -11.04 -30.46 3.64
CA LEU A 254 -10.04 -30.65 4.69
C LEU A 254 -10.64 -30.69 6.11
N GLY A 255 -11.92 -30.37 6.28
CA GLY A 255 -12.61 -30.34 7.58
C GLY A 255 -12.08 -29.28 8.54
N LYS A 256 -11.64 -28.13 8.02
CA LYS A 256 -11.01 -27.05 8.80
C LYS A 256 -11.62 -25.68 8.46
N PRO A 257 -11.71 -24.75 9.43
CA PRO A 257 -12.09 -23.38 9.15
C PRO A 257 -10.98 -22.66 8.37
N VAL A 258 -11.34 -21.58 7.65
CA VAL A 258 -10.40 -20.80 6.84
C VAL A 258 -10.58 -19.30 7.01
N VAL A 259 -9.46 -18.59 7.11
CA VAL A 259 -9.39 -17.12 7.06
C VAL A 259 -8.84 -16.70 5.71
N VAL A 260 -9.66 -16.05 4.88
CA VAL A 260 -9.32 -15.62 3.53
C VAL A 260 -8.97 -14.13 3.53
N ASN A 261 -7.78 -13.79 3.02
CA ASN A 261 -7.33 -12.42 2.84
C ASN A 261 -7.53 -11.95 1.39
N LEU A 262 -8.15 -10.78 1.26
CA LEU A 262 -8.32 -10.03 0.02
C LEU A 262 -7.56 -8.71 0.14
N SER A 263 -6.28 -8.71 -0.22
CA SER A 263 -5.48 -7.48 -0.33
C SER A 263 -5.70 -6.76 -1.67
N LEU A 264 -6.97 -6.69 -2.06
CA LEU A 264 -7.47 -6.18 -3.33
C LEU A 264 -8.64 -5.23 -3.08
N GLY A 265 -8.96 -4.39 -4.04
CA GLY A 265 -10.08 -3.45 -3.94
C GLY A 265 -10.41 -2.78 -5.26
N SER A 266 -11.58 -2.14 -5.33
CA SER A 266 -12.05 -1.41 -6.50
C SER A 266 -12.96 -0.26 -6.08
N GLN A 267 -13.06 0.76 -6.94
CA GLN A 267 -13.98 1.88 -6.78
C GLN A 267 -15.27 1.70 -7.61
N TRP A 268 -15.49 0.50 -8.16
CA TRP A 268 -16.68 0.18 -8.93
C TRP A 268 -17.78 -0.36 -8.02
N GLY A 269 -18.90 0.37 -7.94
CA GLY A 269 -20.08 -0.03 -7.19
C GLY A 269 -20.59 1.07 -6.26
N PRO A 270 -21.68 0.80 -5.52
CA PRO A 270 -22.31 1.78 -4.65
C PRO A 270 -21.59 1.99 -3.31
N HIS A 271 -20.72 1.05 -2.88
CA HIS A 271 -19.98 1.09 -1.61
C HIS A 271 -20.87 1.13 -0.35
N ASP A 272 -22.10 0.65 -0.47
CA ASP A 272 -23.10 0.59 0.60
C ASP A 272 -23.57 -0.84 0.89
N GLY A 273 -22.88 -1.85 0.33
CA GLY A 273 -23.23 -3.27 0.46
C GLY A 273 -24.34 -3.74 -0.47
N THR A 274 -24.94 -2.87 -1.30
CA THR A 274 -26.05 -3.27 -2.19
C THR A 274 -25.60 -3.85 -3.53
N GLY A 275 -24.30 -3.81 -3.84
CA GLY A 275 -23.76 -4.39 -5.07
C GLY A 275 -23.86 -5.91 -5.09
N ALA A 276 -24.10 -6.49 -6.26
CA ALA A 276 -24.25 -7.95 -6.40
C ALA A 276 -23.01 -8.74 -5.94
N ARG A 277 -21.81 -8.21 -6.15
CA ARG A 277 -20.56 -8.80 -5.67
C ARG A 277 -20.51 -8.83 -4.14
N GLU A 278 -20.91 -7.75 -3.50
CA GLU A 278 -20.94 -7.59 -2.03
C GLU A 278 -21.98 -8.56 -1.44
N ALA A 279 -23.22 -8.51 -1.94
CA ALA A 279 -24.31 -9.38 -1.47
C ALA A 279 -24.02 -10.89 -1.67
N ALA A 280 -23.34 -11.27 -2.75
CA ALA A 280 -22.92 -12.66 -2.97
C ALA A 280 -21.83 -13.11 -1.98
N MET A 281 -20.91 -12.22 -1.60
CA MET A 281 -19.91 -12.51 -0.58
C MET A 281 -20.57 -12.65 0.80
N ASP A 282 -21.50 -11.75 1.15
CA ASP A 282 -22.27 -11.84 2.39
C ASP A 282 -23.02 -13.16 2.49
N SER A 283 -23.69 -13.57 1.41
CA SER A 283 -24.40 -14.86 1.36
C SER A 283 -23.45 -16.04 1.56
N LEU A 284 -22.28 -16.03 0.94
CA LEU A 284 -21.27 -17.09 1.10
C LEU A 284 -20.76 -17.19 2.54
N ILE A 285 -20.53 -16.05 3.20
CA ILE A 285 -20.06 -16.00 4.60
C ILE A 285 -21.17 -16.48 5.55
N GLU A 286 -22.42 -16.07 5.33
CA GLU A 286 -23.58 -16.53 6.12
C GLU A 286 -23.79 -18.04 5.97
N GLU A 287 -23.72 -18.58 4.75
CA GLU A 287 -23.84 -20.01 4.49
C GLU A 287 -22.69 -20.83 5.10
N ALA A 288 -21.55 -20.21 5.36
CA ALA A 288 -20.40 -20.88 5.96
C ALA A 288 -20.52 -21.08 7.48
N ASP A 289 -21.51 -20.48 8.13
CA ASP A 289 -21.85 -20.69 9.56
C ASP A 289 -20.63 -20.67 10.52
N GLY A 290 -19.71 -19.73 10.27
CA GLY A 290 -18.51 -19.53 11.10
C GLY A 290 -17.26 -20.30 10.66
N ASP A 291 -17.31 -21.08 9.58
CA ASP A 291 -16.13 -21.77 9.02
C ASP A 291 -15.35 -20.93 7.99
N LEU A 292 -15.90 -19.80 7.53
CA LEU A 292 -15.25 -18.85 6.61
C LEU A 292 -15.19 -17.44 7.23
N PHE A 293 -13.97 -16.89 7.29
CA PHE A 293 -13.73 -15.49 7.63
C PHE A 293 -13.08 -14.80 6.44
N VAL A 294 -13.60 -13.63 6.02
CA VAL A 294 -13.00 -12.85 4.93
C VAL A 294 -12.47 -11.52 5.49
N VAL A 295 -11.18 -11.27 5.26
CA VAL A 295 -10.50 -10.03 5.66
C VAL A 295 -10.13 -9.28 4.38
N ILE A 296 -10.64 -8.06 4.23
CA ILE A 296 -10.41 -7.24 3.03
C ILE A 296 -9.66 -5.95 3.37
N SER A 297 -8.76 -5.54 2.48
CA SER A 297 -8.08 -4.25 2.60
C SER A 297 -9.04 -3.07 2.36
N ALA A 298 -8.83 -1.95 3.05
CA ALA A 298 -9.64 -0.75 2.86
C ALA A 298 -9.36 -0.02 1.52
N GLY A 299 -8.32 -0.42 0.79
CA GLY A 299 -7.82 0.28 -0.39
C GLY A 299 -6.87 1.45 -0.07
N ASN A 300 -6.10 1.86 -1.07
CA ASN A 300 -5.05 2.89 -0.96
C ASN A 300 -5.45 4.24 -1.58
N ASP A 301 -6.76 4.45 -1.76
CA ASP A 301 -7.31 5.58 -2.50
C ASP A 301 -7.54 6.84 -1.64
N GLY A 302 -7.30 6.78 -0.31
CA GLY A 302 -7.64 7.86 0.62
C GLY A 302 -7.03 9.23 0.32
N ASN A 303 -5.87 9.28 -0.33
CA ASN A 303 -5.23 10.54 -0.77
C ASN A 303 -5.52 10.89 -2.24
N LYS A 304 -6.22 10.02 -2.98
CA LYS A 304 -6.61 10.30 -4.37
C LYS A 304 -7.83 11.22 -4.34
N LYS A 305 -7.80 12.27 -5.16
CA LYS A 305 -8.92 13.23 -5.30
C LYS A 305 -10.04 12.66 -6.16
N ILE A 306 -10.55 11.48 -5.80
CA ILE A 306 -11.56 10.71 -6.54
C ILE A 306 -12.85 10.50 -5.76
N HIS A 307 -12.92 10.99 -4.52
CA HIS A 307 -14.12 10.98 -3.69
C HIS A 307 -14.56 12.43 -3.39
N GLY A 308 -15.82 12.74 -3.67
CA GLY A 308 -16.45 14.00 -3.30
C GLY A 308 -17.62 13.74 -2.36
N TYR A 309 -17.81 14.61 -1.37
CA TYR A 309 -18.90 14.50 -0.40
C TYR A 309 -19.70 15.80 -0.32
N ALA A 310 -20.94 15.69 0.13
CA ALA A 310 -21.78 16.81 0.51
C ALA A 310 -22.42 16.50 1.87
N ASP A 311 -22.31 17.42 2.83
CA ASP A 311 -22.76 17.20 4.22
C ASP A 311 -24.28 17.04 4.37
N ASP A 312 -25.04 17.39 3.33
CA ASP A 312 -26.50 17.30 3.34
C ASP A 312 -26.96 16.79 1.98
N VAL A 313 -27.27 15.50 1.92
CA VAL A 313 -27.92 14.81 0.80
C VAL A 313 -29.44 14.75 1.05
N GLY A 314 -30.06 15.92 1.28
CA GLY A 314 -31.51 16.05 1.33
C GLY A 314 -32.19 15.76 -0.02
N SER A 315 -33.52 15.73 -0.02
CA SER A 315 -34.33 15.44 -1.23
C SER A 315 -34.34 16.56 -2.28
N THR A 316 -33.63 17.67 -2.02
CA THR A 316 -33.53 18.80 -2.95
C THR A 316 -32.25 18.63 -3.78
N PRO A 317 -32.33 18.70 -5.13
CA PRO A 317 -31.14 18.60 -5.98
C PRO A 317 -30.06 19.61 -5.57
N LYS A 318 -28.82 19.16 -5.48
CA LYS A 318 -27.64 20.00 -5.22
C LYS A 318 -26.68 19.94 -6.39
N THR A 319 -26.04 21.05 -6.70
CA THR A 319 -24.95 21.12 -7.67
C THR A 319 -23.64 20.83 -6.94
N VAL A 320 -22.85 19.88 -7.45
CA VAL A 320 -21.49 19.61 -6.99
C VAL A 320 -20.56 19.83 -8.17
N ASP A 321 -19.59 20.73 -8.00
CA ASP A 321 -18.59 21.01 -9.03
C ASP A 321 -17.44 20.01 -8.91
N PHE A 322 -17.08 19.36 -10.01
CA PHE A 322 -15.92 18.47 -10.09
C PHE A 322 -14.94 18.96 -11.15
N ASN A 323 -13.65 18.94 -10.83
CA ASN A 323 -12.58 19.17 -11.79
C ASN A 323 -12.22 17.84 -12.46
N ILE A 324 -12.69 17.65 -13.69
CA ILE A 324 -12.27 16.52 -14.53
C ILE A 324 -10.97 16.93 -15.21
N ALA A 325 -9.87 16.23 -14.90
CA ALA A 325 -8.61 16.44 -15.61
C ALA A 325 -8.82 16.17 -17.10
N SER A 326 -8.24 17.01 -17.97
CA SER A 326 -8.29 16.80 -19.41
C SER A 326 -7.60 15.49 -19.76
N TYR A 327 -8.35 14.54 -20.32
CA TYR A 327 -7.80 13.33 -20.93
C TYR A 327 -6.99 13.73 -22.17
N THR A 328 -5.69 13.43 -22.17
CA THR A 328 -4.83 13.46 -23.38
C THR A 328 -4.62 12.06 -23.89
#